data_AF-S0EDL2-F1
#
_entry.id   AF-S0EDL2-F1
#
_cell.length_a   1.000
_cell.length_b   1.000
_cell.length_c   1.000
_cell.angle_alpha   90.00
_cell.angle_beta   90.00
_cell.angle_gamma   90.00
#
_symmetry.space_group_name_H-M   'P 1'
#
loop_
_entity.id
_entity.type
_entity.pdbx_description
1 polymer ?
#
loop_
_entity_poly.entity_id
_entity_poly.type
_entity_poly.pdbx_seq_one_letter_code
_entity_poly.pdbx_strand_id
1 'polypeptide(L)'
;MYVAHAIATNETYRLGVEQIIWYDATLLPSGGDGDLFHEYSDESDEQFPEEIAAEAQESFAWFPKPLPGYQWAVTSPWDGDDAVEEDKSLWHGFRIVTKVLAEEKHNVTELMLDAYQLNTGINHFALNRGTEEYDNFCDIVRRPGFQKLHSLLVGFYLAEKYEIYDKGYLHDALCGATDMRHFSFHTDFATNRHSLTIDMYKYTSLFDVFPIDRWQQLTHFGLSNVLVAKSDLITFLSKLPPTVQTVELSFLTFMEGDGHYISLMEDIRDKLDWKHRPLEGRIKILAKIFCYLSYCGRYICVDKEVEEFVYNDGPQPFQLRQRGNSSDVDPGTGVLKDLFNPAWE
;
A
#
# COMPACT_ATOMS: atom_id res chain seq x y z
N MET A 1 -12.41 19.44 0.18
CA MET A 1 -13.72 19.75 -0.48
C MET A 1 -13.58 20.38 -1.86
N TYR A 2 -12.73 21.41 -2.08
CA TYR A 2 -12.67 22.14 -3.36
C TYR A 2 -12.24 21.31 -4.59
N VAL A 3 -11.30 20.36 -4.46
CA VAL A 3 -10.83 19.57 -5.61
C VAL A 3 -11.87 18.51 -6.04
N ALA A 4 -12.40 17.72 -5.11
CA ALA A 4 -13.45 16.74 -5.41
C ALA A 4 -14.74 17.41 -5.89
N HIS A 5 -15.15 18.53 -5.27
CA HIS A 5 -16.28 19.32 -5.73
C HIS A 5 -16.01 19.95 -7.10
N ALA A 6 -14.80 20.44 -7.38
CA ALA A 6 -14.44 20.96 -8.70
C ALA A 6 -14.42 19.86 -9.78
N ILE A 7 -13.91 18.66 -9.48
CA ILE A 7 -13.98 17.50 -10.39
C ILE A 7 -15.45 17.12 -10.64
N ALA A 8 -16.29 17.13 -9.59
CA ALA A 8 -17.69 16.74 -9.69
C ALA A 8 -18.58 17.79 -10.39
N THR A 9 -18.30 19.08 -10.23
CA THR A 9 -19.22 20.16 -10.63
C THR A 9 -18.73 21.07 -11.74
N ASN A 10 -17.44 20.99 -12.12
CA ASN A 10 -16.87 21.84 -13.15
C ASN A 10 -16.39 20.99 -14.34
N GLU A 11 -17.07 21.14 -15.47
CA GLU A 11 -16.83 20.35 -16.69
C GLU A 11 -15.38 20.42 -17.20
N THR A 12 -14.71 21.56 -17.02
CA THR A 12 -13.31 21.73 -17.45
C THR A 12 -12.38 20.84 -16.63
N TYR A 13 -12.55 20.79 -15.31
CA TYR A 13 -11.76 19.92 -14.44
C TYR A 13 -12.16 18.45 -14.59
N ARG A 14 -13.45 18.15 -14.72
CA ARG A 14 -13.95 16.79 -14.92
C ARG A 14 -13.40 16.10 -16.17
N LEU A 15 -13.22 16.85 -17.26
CA LEU A 15 -12.69 16.34 -18.54
C LEU A 15 -11.18 16.56 -18.69
N GLY A 16 -10.58 17.49 -17.96
CA GLY A 16 -9.14 17.78 -18.05
C GLY A 16 -8.25 16.94 -17.12
N VAL A 17 -8.83 16.24 -16.15
CA VAL A 17 -8.07 15.44 -15.16
C VAL A 17 -7.97 13.99 -15.61
N GLU A 18 -6.74 13.48 -15.69
CA GLU A 18 -6.44 12.08 -16.07
C GLU A 18 -5.96 11.23 -14.89
N GLN A 19 -5.50 11.86 -13.80
CA GLN A 19 -4.92 11.21 -12.63
C GLN A 19 -5.46 11.83 -11.33
N ILE A 20 -5.79 10.98 -10.36
CA ILE A 20 -6.11 11.39 -8.99
C ILE A 20 -5.13 10.74 -8.02
N ILE A 21 -4.48 11.58 -7.20
CA ILE A 21 -3.59 11.17 -6.13
C ILE A 21 -4.23 11.57 -4.80
N TRP A 22 -4.48 10.59 -3.95
CA TRP A 22 -4.94 10.81 -2.58
C TRP A 22 -3.75 10.86 -1.62
N TYR A 23 -3.69 11.87 -0.75
CA TYR A 23 -2.64 11.99 0.26
C TYR A 23 -3.21 12.54 1.57
N ASP A 24 -2.89 11.87 2.68
CA ASP A 24 -2.98 12.45 4.01
C ASP A 24 -1.67 12.14 4.74
N ALA A 25 -0.66 13.01 4.61
CA ALA A 25 0.30 13.13 5.68
C ALA A 25 -0.03 14.39 6.45
N THR A 26 -0.76 14.23 7.54
CA THR A 26 -0.73 15.23 8.59
C THR A 26 0.63 15.09 9.28
N LEU A 27 1.59 15.95 8.91
CA LEU A 27 2.86 16.06 9.61
C LEU A 27 2.58 16.53 11.03
N LEU A 28 2.74 15.65 12.02
CA LEU A 28 2.82 16.07 13.42
C LEU A 28 4.16 16.78 13.63
N PRO A 29 4.21 17.92 14.32
CA PRO A 29 5.48 18.52 14.73
C PRO A 29 6.27 17.46 15.52
N SER A 30 7.54 17.28 15.16
CA SER A 30 8.44 16.51 16.00
C SER A 30 8.59 17.25 17.32
N GLY A 31 7.79 16.87 18.31
CA GLY A 31 8.13 17.09 19.70
C GLY A 31 9.38 16.27 19.98
N GLY A 32 10.54 16.84 19.66
CA GLY A 32 11.78 16.43 20.26
C GLY A 32 11.62 16.57 21.77
N ASP A 33 11.96 15.51 22.50
CA ASP A 33 12.99 15.60 23.52
C ASP A 33 13.17 14.21 24.16
N GLY A 34 14.25 13.56 23.76
CA GLY A 34 15.10 12.92 24.74
C GLY A 34 16.07 13.98 25.23
N ASP A 35 15.80 14.58 26.40
CA ASP A 35 16.70 14.45 27.56
C ASP A 35 16.29 15.35 28.73
N LEU A 36 16.32 14.74 29.92
CA LEU A 36 16.76 15.32 31.19
C LEU A 36 15.94 16.46 31.85
N PHE A 37 15.57 16.18 33.11
CA PHE A 37 15.16 17.14 34.14
C PHE A 37 15.87 18.51 34.07
N HIS A 38 15.11 19.62 34.04
CA HIS A 38 15.02 20.66 35.10
C HIS A 38 14.41 21.98 34.57
N GLU A 39 13.39 22.45 35.30
CA GLU A 39 13.17 23.83 35.79
C GLU A 39 12.91 25.05 34.85
N TYR A 40 11.75 25.68 35.14
CA TYR A 40 11.37 27.11 35.11
C TYR A 40 11.06 27.87 33.78
N SER A 41 9.78 28.31 33.75
CA SER A 41 9.24 29.67 33.50
C SER A 41 9.13 30.28 32.09
N ASP A 42 7.88 30.68 31.84
CA ASP A 42 7.37 31.97 31.30
C ASP A 42 7.45 32.32 29.80
N GLU A 43 6.24 32.39 29.24
CA GLU A 43 5.62 33.43 28.39
C GLU A 43 6.41 34.00 27.20
N SER A 44 5.88 33.81 25.98
CA SER A 44 5.34 34.92 25.19
C SER A 44 4.58 34.45 23.95
N ASP A 45 3.43 35.07 23.76
CA ASP A 45 2.37 34.79 22.80
C ASP A 45 2.71 35.17 21.35
N GLU A 46 2.37 34.29 20.42
CA GLU A 46 1.65 34.65 19.18
C GLU A 46 0.64 33.54 18.89
N GLN A 47 -0.51 33.63 19.56
CA GLN A 47 -1.59 32.65 19.48
C GLN A 47 -2.38 32.85 18.18
N PHE A 48 -2.00 32.11 17.14
CA PHE A 48 -2.97 31.76 16.10
C PHE A 48 -4.08 30.94 16.78
N PRO A 49 -5.39 31.23 16.55
CA PRO A 49 -6.44 30.52 17.25
C PRO A 49 -6.39 29.03 16.89
N GLU A 50 -5.87 28.21 17.81
CA GLU A 50 -5.77 26.75 17.68
C GLU A 50 -7.13 26.14 17.33
N GLU A 51 -8.23 26.76 17.75
CA GLU A 51 -9.60 26.37 17.43
C GLU A 51 -9.93 26.48 15.94
N ILE A 52 -9.51 27.56 15.27
CA ILE A 52 -9.77 27.75 13.82
C ILE A 52 -8.86 26.83 12.98
N ALA A 53 -7.63 26.61 13.45
CA ALA A 53 -6.73 25.64 12.84
C ALA A 53 -7.22 24.20 13.04
N ALA A 54 -7.72 23.86 14.23
CA ALA A 54 -8.27 22.54 14.56
C ALA A 54 -9.58 22.26 13.80
N GLU A 55 -10.52 23.21 13.74
CA GLU A 55 -11.76 23.04 12.96
C GLU A 55 -11.49 22.90 11.46
N ALA A 56 -10.54 23.69 10.92
CA ALA A 56 -10.09 23.49 9.55
C ALA A 56 -9.43 22.11 9.38
N GLN A 57 -8.56 21.69 10.30
CA GLN A 57 -7.79 20.45 10.24
C GLN A 57 -8.60 19.18 10.59
N GLU A 58 -9.78 19.31 11.19
CA GLU A 58 -10.80 18.26 11.32
C GLU A 58 -11.67 18.18 10.05
N SER A 59 -11.98 19.32 9.42
CA SER A 59 -12.71 19.39 8.14
C SER A 59 -11.91 18.90 6.92
N PHE A 60 -10.60 18.71 7.03
CA PHE A 60 -9.70 18.34 5.92
C PHE A 60 -9.00 16.99 6.09
N ALA A 61 -9.33 16.21 7.11
CA ALA A 61 -8.78 14.85 7.25
C ALA A 61 -9.33 13.97 6.13
N TRP A 62 -8.42 13.46 5.29
CA TRP A 62 -8.71 12.64 4.12
C TRP A 62 -8.68 11.15 4.48
N PHE A 63 -8.06 10.81 5.62
CA PHE A 63 -8.10 9.53 6.31
C PHE A 63 -8.46 9.71 7.80
N PRO A 64 -8.92 8.65 8.49
CA PRO A 64 -9.05 8.67 9.95
C PRO A 64 -7.73 9.02 10.64
N LYS A 65 -7.76 9.98 11.57
CA LYS A 65 -6.69 10.13 12.55
C LYS A 65 -6.75 8.93 13.52
N PRO A 66 -5.62 8.32 13.89
CA PRO A 66 -5.60 7.34 14.97
C PRO A 66 -6.22 7.93 16.24
N LEU A 67 -6.98 7.13 16.99
CA LEU A 67 -7.51 7.55 18.29
C LEU A 67 -6.36 7.98 19.22
N PRO A 68 -6.57 8.92 20.15
CA PRO A 68 -5.56 9.29 21.14
C PRO A 68 -5.00 8.05 21.86
N GLY A 69 -3.68 7.82 21.73
CA GLY A 69 -2.99 6.65 22.29
C GLY A 69 -2.83 5.45 21.33
N TYR A 70 -3.41 5.51 20.13
CA TYR A 70 -3.26 4.48 19.08
C TYR A 70 -2.39 4.99 17.93
N GLN A 71 -1.59 4.08 17.34
CA GLN A 71 -0.77 4.36 16.14
C GLN A 71 -1.47 3.97 14.83
N TRP A 72 -2.72 3.53 14.89
CA TRP A 72 -3.47 2.94 13.78
C TRP A 72 -4.94 3.39 13.81
N ALA A 73 -5.58 3.42 12.64
CA ALA A 73 -7.01 3.69 12.52
C ALA A 73 -7.82 2.44 12.87
N VAL A 74 -8.76 2.56 13.81
CA VAL A 74 -9.71 1.48 14.10
C VAL A 74 -10.70 1.39 12.94
N THR A 75 -10.77 0.22 12.31
CA THR A 75 -11.74 -0.05 11.23
C THR A 75 -12.91 -0.85 11.77
N SER A 76 -14.12 -0.36 11.54
CA SER A 76 -15.37 -1.09 11.82
C SER A 76 -16.00 -1.59 10.51
N PRO A 77 -16.87 -2.62 10.55
CA PRO A 77 -17.68 -3.04 9.42
C PRO A 77 -18.53 -1.91 8.82
N TRP A 78 -18.72 -1.94 7.49
CA TRP A 78 -19.51 -0.94 6.76
C TRP A 78 -20.89 -1.44 6.34
N ASP A 79 -21.16 -2.73 6.51
CA ASP A 79 -22.41 -3.39 6.20
C ASP A 79 -22.85 -4.31 7.35
N GLY A 80 -24.13 -4.66 7.38
CA GLY A 80 -24.72 -5.51 8.42
C GLY A 80 -25.05 -4.78 9.72
N ASP A 81 -25.38 -5.56 10.75
CA ASP A 81 -25.89 -5.06 12.03
C ASP A 81 -24.84 -4.30 12.86
N ASP A 82 -23.55 -4.51 12.56
CA ASP A 82 -22.42 -3.88 13.24
C ASP A 82 -21.93 -2.60 12.52
N ALA A 83 -22.59 -2.19 11.43
CA ALA A 83 -22.21 -1.01 10.67
C ALA A 83 -22.60 0.30 11.39
N VAL A 84 -21.63 1.18 11.57
CA VAL A 84 -21.81 2.50 12.17
C VAL A 84 -21.57 3.57 11.10
N GLU A 85 -22.60 4.35 10.74
CA GLU A 85 -22.48 5.38 9.71
C GLU A 85 -21.51 6.51 10.10
N GLU A 86 -21.42 6.83 11.39
CA GLU A 86 -20.45 7.79 11.90
C GLU A 86 -19.01 7.35 11.61
N ASP A 87 -18.70 6.05 11.65
CA ASP A 87 -17.35 5.54 11.36
C ASP A 87 -17.01 5.70 9.86
N LYS A 88 -18.01 5.57 8.98
CA LYS A 88 -17.82 5.82 7.53
C LYS A 88 -17.50 7.27 7.21
N SER A 89 -17.88 8.20 8.08
CA SER A 89 -17.62 9.64 7.87
C SER A 89 -16.12 9.96 7.84
N LEU A 90 -15.29 9.14 8.48
CA LEU A 90 -13.82 9.24 8.45
C LEU A 90 -13.23 9.00 7.05
N TRP A 91 -13.99 8.35 6.16
CA TRP A 91 -13.64 8.12 4.75
C TRP A 91 -14.57 8.89 3.79
N HIS A 92 -15.24 9.94 4.25
CA HIS A 92 -16.21 10.69 3.46
C HIS A 92 -15.64 11.22 2.13
N GLY A 93 -14.37 11.63 2.12
CA GLY A 93 -13.69 11.99 0.89
C GLY A 93 -13.73 10.83 -0.10
N PHE A 94 -13.23 9.66 0.29
CA PHE A 94 -13.14 8.45 -0.56
C PHE A 94 -14.49 8.15 -1.18
N ARG A 95 -15.54 8.11 -0.36
CA ARG A 95 -16.93 7.84 -0.77
C ARG A 95 -17.41 8.79 -1.85
N ILE A 96 -17.21 10.10 -1.68
CA ILE A 96 -17.62 11.10 -2.67
C ILE A 96 -16.87 10.93 -3.99
N VAL A 97 -15.55 10.81 -3.92
CA VAL A 97 -14.73 10.77 -5.14
C VAL A 97 -15.01 9.50 -5.92
N THR A 98 -15.09 8.34 -5.26
CA THR A 98 -15.39 7.09 -5.96
C THR A 98 -16.78 7.12 -6.57
N LYS A 99 -17.78 7.69 -5.87
CA LYS A 99 -19.12 7.86 -6.43
C LYS A 99 -19.12 8.75 -7.68
N VAL A 100 -18.46 9.91 -7.63
CA VAL A 100 -18.35 10.81 -8.78
C VAL A 100 -17.63 10.12 -9.94
N LEU A 101 -16.54 9.39 -9.67
CA LEU A 101 -15.84 8.64 -10.70
C LEU A 101 -16.67 7.48 -11.25
N ALA A 102 -17.57 6.89 -10.47
CA ALA A 102 -18.45 5.82 -10.93
C ALA A 102 -19.62 6.33 -11.79
N GLU A 103 -20.21 7.47 -11.43
CA GLU A 103 -21.45 7.98 -12.05
C GLU A 103 -21.19 8.97 -13.21
N GLU A 104 -20.16 9.80 -13.11
CA GLU A 104 -19.96 10.93 -14.01
C GLU A 104 -19.03 10.60 -15.18
N LYS A 105 -19.20 11.31 -16.31
CA LYS A 105 -18.29 11.22 -17.45
C LYS A 105 -16.98 11.97 -17.14
N HIS A 106 -15.85 11.30 -17.23
CA HIS A 106 -14.51 11.87 -17.00
C HIS A 106 -13.44 11.20 -17.86
N ASN A 107 -12.22 11.74 -17.83
CA ASN A 107 -11.05 11.18 -18.52
C ASN A 107 -10.00 10.57 -17.55
N VAL A 108 -10.34 10.43 -16.26
CA VAL A 108 -9.47 9.77 -15.27
C VAL A 108 -9.23 8.31 -15.66
N THR A 109 -7.95 7.95 -15.80
CA THR A 109 -7.49 6.60 -16.13
C THR A 109 -6.62 5.99 -15.03
N GLU A 110 -6.27 6.80 -14.02
CA GLU A 110 -5.39 6.42 -12.93
C GLU A 110 -5.97 6.78 -11.56
N LEU A 111 -5.97 5.82 -10.64
CA LEU A 111 -6.37 6.00 -9.25
C LEU A 111 -5.23 5.58 -8.32
N MET A 112 -4.74 6.51 -7.51
CA MET A 112 -3.69 6.25 -6.52
C MET A 112 -4.16 6.62 -5.12
N LEU A 113 -4.19 5.61 -4.25
CA LEU A 113 -4.65 5.64 -2.88
C LEU A 113 -3.46 5.25 -2.01
N ASP A 114 -2.59 6.22 -1.74
CA ASP A 114 -1.32 6.01 -1.05
C ASP A 114 -1.28 6.86 0.22
N ALA A 115 -0.93 6.25 1.34
CA ALA A 115 -0.71 6.95 2.60
C ALA A 115 0.75 6.94 3.05
N TYR A 116 1.68 6.65 2.13
CA TYR A 116 3.11 6.83 2.35
C TYR A 116 3.58 6.13 3.64
N GLN A 117 3.28 4.83 3.74
CA GLN A 117 3.62 3.97 4.88
C GLN A 117 2.97 4.36 6.22
N LEU A 118 2.05 5.32 6.26
CA LEU A 118 1.19 5.52 7.41
C LEU A 118 0.14 4.40 7.45
N ASN A 119 -0.23 3.96 8.66
CA ASN A 119 -1.30 2.98 8.88
C ASN A 119 -2.70 3.62 8.76
N THR A 120 -2.86 4.41 7.70
CA THR A 120 -4.07 5.13 7.29
C THR A 120 -4.28 4.79 5.82
N GLY A 121 -5.50 4.52 5.36
CA GLY A 121 -5.75 4.03 3.99
C GLY A 121 -7.21 3.68 3.84
N ILE A 122 -7.59 2.89 2.84
CA ILE A 122 -9.00 2.50 2.65
C ILE A 122 -9.38 1.42 3.65
N ASN A 123 -10.43 1.64 4.43
CA ASN A 123 -11.01 0.59 5.26
C ASN A 123 -11.38 -0.60 4.36
N HIS A 124 -10.80 -1.77 4.60
CA HIS A 124 -11.04 -2.95 3.76
C HIS A 124 -12.52 -3.37 3.71
N PHE A 125 -13.34 -3.04 4.73
CA PHE A 125 -14.80 -3.23 4.72
C PHE A 125 -15.54 -2.41 3.68
N ALA A 126 -14.98 -1.25 3.27
CA ALA A 126 -15.55 -0.43 2.21
C ALA A 126 -15.61 -1.14 0.85
N LEU A 127 -14.84 -2.22 0.70
CA LEU A 127 -14.78 -3.02 -0.52
C LEU A 127 -15.41 -4.41 -0.33
N ASN A 128 -16.26 -4.57 0.69
CA ASN A 128 -17.13 -5.73 0.79
C ASN A 128 -18.32 -5.60 -0.17
N ARG A 129 -18.72 -6.73 -0.77
CA ARG A 129 -19.93 -6.80 -1.59
C ARG A 129 -21.16 -6.36 -0.80
N GLY A 130 -22.04 -5.59 -1.45
CA GLY A 130 -23.25 -5.05 -0.83
C GLY A 130 -23.09 -3.63 -0.28
N THR A 131 -21.87 -3.08 -0.32
CA THR A 131 -21.62 -1.64 -0.09
C THR A 131 -21.70 -0.85 -1.39
N GLU A 132 -22.16 0.40 -1.31
CA GLU A 132 -22.15 1.34 -2.45
C GLU A 132 -20.71 1.60 -2.92
N GLU A 133 -19.76 1.60 -2.00
CA GLU A 133 -18.34 1.84 -2.29
C GLU A 133 -17.68 0.72 -3.09
N TYR A 134 -18.04 -0.54 -2.85
CA TYR A 134 -17.61 -1.66 -3.69
C TYR A 134 -18.17 -1.57 -5.10
N ASP A 135 -19.45 -1.24 -5.26
CA ASP A 135 -20.08 -1.08 -6.58
C ASP A 135 -19.44 0.08 -7.35
N ASN A 136 -19.24 1.22 -6.68
CA ASN A 136 -18.51 2.37 -7.24
C ASN A 136 -17.10 1.98 -7.67
N PHE A 137 -16.35 1.25 -6.83
CA PHE A 137 -15.01 0.77 -7.16
C PHE A 137 -15.03 -0.13 -8.41
N CYS A 138 -15.97 -1.08 -8.49
CA CYS A 138 -16.14 -1.95 -9.66
C CYS A 138 -16.39 -1.16 -10.94
N ASP A 139 -17.24 -0.13 -10.86
CA ASP A 139 -17.58 0.70 -12.01
C ASP A 139 -16.41 1.58 -12.46
N ILE A 140 -15.57 2.06 -11.53
CA ILE A 140 -14.33 2.78 -11.87
C ILE A 140 -13.37 1.87 -12.61
N VAL A 141 -13.02 0.70 -12.03
CA VAL A 141 -11.97 -0.16 -12.59
C VAL A 141 -12.38 -0.83 -13.90
N ARG A 142 -13.69 -0.99 -14.16
CA ARG A 142 -14.22 -1.54 -15.41
C ARG A 142 -14.23 -0.52 -16.56
N ARG A 143 -14.04 0.78 -16.28
CA ARG A 143 -14.08 1.81 -17.32
C ARG A 143 -12.99 1.56 -18.37
N PRO A 144 -13.33 1.60 -19.67
CA PRO A 144 -12.34 1.48 -20.73
C PRO A 144 -11.23 2.53 -20.59
N GLY A 145 -9.98 2.09 -20.76
CA GLY A 145 -8.82 2.96 -20.62
C GLY A 145 -8.31 3.15 -19.19
N PHE A 146 -8.96 2.60 -18.16
CA PHE A 146 -8.41 2.58 -16.80
C PHE A 146 -7.13 1.72 -16.76
N GLN A 147 -6.01 2.34 -16.43
CA GLN A 147 -4.67 1.78 -16.66
C GLN A 147 -3.82 1.66 -15.39
N LYS A 148 -4.12 2.42 -14.34
CA LYS A 148 -3.29 2.42 -13.13
C LYS A 148 -4.12 2.39 -11.86
N LEU A 149 -3.80 1.43 -11.00
CA LEU A 149 -4.31 1.35 -9.65
C LEU A 149 -3.16 1.16 -8.67
N HIS A 150 -3.05 2.09 -7.72
CA HIS A 150 -2.27 1.91 -6.50
C HIS A 150 -3.24 1.93 -5.33
N SER A 151 -3.34 0.84 -4.58
CA SER A 151 -4.30 0.70 -3.49
C SER A 151 -3.60 0.34 -2.19
N LEU A 152 -3.89 1.11 -1.14
CA LEU A 152 -3.56 0.80 0.25
C LEU A 152 -4.83 0.45 1.04
N LEU A 153 -4.93 -0.80 1.50
CA LEU A 153 -5.99 -1.26 2.40
C LEU A 153 -5.52 -1.18 3.85
N VAL A 154 -6.40 -0.76 4.76
CA VAL A 154 -6.16 -0.70 6.20
C VAL A 154 -7.21 -1.44 7.02
N GLY A 155 -6.86 -1.73 8.27
CA GLY A 155 -7.64 -2.57 9.17
C GLY A 155 -7.22 -4.04 9.15
N PHE A 156 -6.09 -4.36 8.51
CA PHE A 156 -5.67 -5.75 8.33
C PHE A 156 -5.11 -6.39 9.61
N TYR A 157 -4.98 -5.63 10.71
CA TYR A 157 -4.34 -6.08 11.96
C TYR A 157 -5.29 -6.75 12.98
N LEU A 158 -6.62 -6.69 12.78
CA LEU A 158 -7.61 -6.94 13.84
C LEU A 158 -8.19 -8.37 13.94
N ALA A 159 -7.63 -9.38 13.26
CA ALA A 159 -8.12 -10.77 13.31
C ALA A 159 -9.58 -10.98 12.85
N GLU A 160 -10.09 -10.07 12.02
CA GLU A 160 -11.41 -10.20 11.42
C GLU A 160 -11.34 -10.95 10.08
N LYS A 161 -12.49 -11.46 9.59
CA LYS A 161 -12.56 -12.20 8.33
C LYS A 161 -12.29 -11.24 7.17
N TYR A 162 -11.19 -11.42 6.46
CA TYR A 162 -10.79 -10.58 5.33
C TYR A 162 -11.59 -10.92 4.07
N GLU A 163 -12.88 -10.63 4.05
CA GLU A 163 -13.77 -11.07 2.95
C GLU A 163 -13.31 -10.58 1.58
N ILE A 164 -12.80 -9.34 1.51
CA ILE A 164 -12.30 -8.76 0.26
C ILE A 164 -11.20 -9.62 -0.40
N TYR A 165 -10.37 -10.31 0.41
CA TYR A 165 -9.36 -11.27 -0.05
C TYR A 165 -9.94 -12.68 -0.14
N ASP A 166 -10.45 -13.18 0.98
CA ASP A 166 -10.75 -14.61 1.16
C ASP A 166 -11.97 -15.07 0.36
N LYS A 167 -12.85 -14.13 -0.02
CA LYS A 167 -14.05 -14.43 -0.82
C LYS A 167 -13.92 -13.99 -2.28
N GLY A 168 -12.74 -13.52 -2.70
CA GLY A 168 -12.48 -13.15 -4.10
C GLY A 168 -13.14 -11.86 -4.57
N TYR A 169 -13.63 -11.00 -3.67
CA TYR A 169 -14.29 -9.75 -4.08
C TYR A 169 -13.35 -8.82 -4.83
N LEU A 170 -12.10 -8.69 -4.36
CA LEU A 170 -11.10 -7.89 -5.07
C LEU A 170 -10.82 -8.46 -6.47
N HIS A 171 -10.67 -9.78 -6.58
CA HIS A 171 -10.46 -10.45 -7.86
C HIS A 171 -11.60 -10.16 -8.85
N ASP A 172 -12.85 -10.26 -8.40
CA ASP A 172 -14.01 -10.02 -9.25
C ASP A 172 -14.13 -8.57 -9.72
N ALA A 173 -13.83 -7.61 -8.84
CA ALA A 173 -13.75 -6.20 -9.22
C ALA A 173 -12.65 -5.98 -10.29
N LEU A 174 -11.45 -6.50 -10.02
CA LEU A 174 -10.28 -6.35 -10.88
C LEU A 174 -10.40 -7.07 -12.23
N CYS A 175 -11.25 -8.10 -12.35
CA CYS A 175 -11.52 -8.79 -13.61
C CYS A 175 -12.07 -7.85 -14.70
N GLY A 176 -12.68 -6.73 -14.30
CA GLY A 176 -13.17 -5.69 -15.21
C GLY A 176 -12.07 -4.79 -15.78
N ALA A 177 -10.89 -4.73 -15.14
CA ALA A 177 -9.81 -3.81 -15.48
C ALA A 177 -8.91 -4.35 -16.61
N THR A 178 -9.44 -4.42 -17.83
CA THR A 178 -8.77 -5.09 -18.96
C THR A 178 -7.60 -4.29 -19.56
N ASP A 179 -7.55 -2.98 -19.33
CA ASP A 179 -6.50 -2.09 -19.85
C ASP A 179 -5.37 -1.82 -18.84
N MET A 180 -5.31 -2.58 -17.75
CA MET A 180 -4.34 -2.39 -16.67
C MET A 180 -2.88 -2.44 -17.16
N ARG A 181 -2.11 -1.41 -16.79
CA ARG A 181 -0.67 -1.26 -17.08
C ARG A 181 0.18 -1.17 -15.82
N HIS A 182 -0.37 -0.64 -14.74
CA HIS A 182 0.37 -0.48 -13.48
C HIS A 182 -0.54 -0.83 -12.31
N PHE A 183 -0.22 -1.93 -11.64
CA PHE A 183 -0.94 -2.38 -10.47
C PHE A 183 0.01 -2.47 -9.28
N SER A 184 -0.32 -1.78 -8.20
CA SER A 184 0.41 -1.85 -6.94
C SER A 184 -0.57 -2.02 -5.80
N PHE A 185 -0.25 -2.94 -4.91
CA PHE A 185 -1.15 -3.34 -3.85
C PHE A 185 -0.44 -3.43 -2.51
N HIS A 186 -0.98 -2.67 -1.56
CA HIS A 186 -0.38 -2.40 -0.28
C HIS A 186 -1.39 -2.66 0.84
N THR A 187 -0.92 -3.14 1.99
CA THR A 187 -1.74 -3.18 3.21
C THR A 187 -1.00 -2.57 4.40
N ASP A 188 -1.70 -2.42 5.53
CA ASP A 188 -1.10 -2.06 6.83
C ASP A 188 -0.58 -3.27 7.62
N PHE A 189 -0.41 -4.43 6.99
CA PHE A 189 0.19 -5.61 7.60
C PHE A 189 1.66 -5.36 7.97
N ALA A 190 1.90 -4.98 9.23
CA ALA A 190 3.24 -4.64 9.73
C ALA A 190 4.09 -5.90 9.96
N THR A 191 5.16 -6.05 9.17
CA THR A 191 6.04 -7.24 9.16
C THR A 191 6.95 -7.44 10.38
N ASN A 192 7.09 -6.44 11.25
CA ASN A 192 8.04 -6.50 12.38
C ASN A 192 7.39 -6.80 13.73
N ARG A 193 6.07 -6.97 13.76
CA ARG A 193 5.36 -7.39 14.97
C ARG A 193 4.96 -8.83 14.71
N HIS A 194 5.50 -9.75 15.51
CA HIS A 194 4.82 -11.03 15.71
C HIS A 194 3.38 -10.69 16.08
N SER A 195 2.51 -10.70 15.08
CA SER A 195 1.13 -10.35 15.30
C SER A 195 0.55 -11.53 16.06
N LEU A 196 0.33 -11.33 17.36
CA LEU A 196 -0.32 -12.32 18.22
C LEU A 196 -1.76 -12.61 17.75
N THR A 197 -2.27 -11.82 16.80
CA THR A 197 -3.64 -11.85 16.30
C THR A 197 -3.76 -12.48 14.91
N ILE A 198 -2.69 -12.61 14.13
CA ILE A 198 -2.77 -13.11 12.74
C ILE A 198 -2.24 -14.54 12.64
N ASP A 199 -3.11 -15.42 12.15
CA ASP A 199 -2.80 -16.81 11.84
C ASP A 199 -1.87 -16.90 10.63
N MET A 200 -0.56 -16.98 10.88
CA MET A 200 0.48 -17.14 9.85
C MET A 200 0.39 -18.48 9.08
N TYR A 201 -0.60 -19.32 9.38
CA TYR A 201 -0.91 -20.56 8.67
C TYR A 201 -2.08 -20.42 7.69
N LYS A 202 -2.77 -19.27 7.66
CA LYS A 202 -3.83 -18.99 6.70
C LYS A 202 -3.36 -17.99 5.67
N TYR A 203 -3.48 -18.40 4.42
CA TYR A 203 -3.04 -17.65 3.26
C TYR A 203 -4.08 -17.80 2.14
N THR A 204 -4.31 -16.72 1.41
CA THR A 204 -5.17 -16.68 0.23
C THR A 204 -4.27 -16.53 -0.99
N SER A 205 -4.42 -17.43 -1.97
CA SER A 205 -3.60 -17.46 -3.19
C SER A 205 -3.59 -16.13 -3.91
N LEU A 206 -2.45 -15.71 -4.44
CA LEU A 206 -2.36 -14.49 -5.26
C LEU A 206 -3.24 -14.60 -6.50
N PHE A 207 -3.47 -15.81 -7.01
CA PHE A 207 -4.36 -16.06 -8.15
C PHE A 207 -5.85 -15.91 -7.79
N ASP A 208 -6.22 -16.11 -6.53
CA ASP A 208 -7.60 -15.91 -6.06
C ASP A 208 -7.89 -14.42 -5.80
N VAL A 209 -6.84 -13.57 -5.78
CA VAL A 209 -6.94 -12.13 -5.53
C VAL A 209 -6.68 -11.29 -6.79
N PHE A 210 -5.72 -11.67 -7.63
CA PHE A 210 -5.27 -10.87 -8.76
C PHE A 210 -5.46 -11.60 -10.10
N PRO A 211 -6.30 -11.07 -11.01
CA PRO A 211 -6.59 -11.70 -12.30
C PRO A 211 -5.52 -11.35 -13.35
N ILE A 212 -4.26 -11.72 -13.10
CA ILE A 212 -3.11 -11.36 -13.94
C ILE A 212 -3.20 -11.89 -15.38
N ASP A 213 -3.97 -12.95 -15.62
CA ASP A 213 -4.26 -13.48 -16.95
C ASP A 213 -5.10 -12.51 -17.81
N ARG A 214 -5.76 -11.53 -17.18
CA ARG A 214 -6.55 -10.49 -17.85
C ARG A 214 -5.72 -9.26 -18.21
N TRP A 215 -4.57 -9.06 -17.58
CA TRP A 215 -3.78 -7.82 -17.69
C TRP A 215 -2.63 -7.95 -18.70
N GLN A 216 -2.96 -8.17 -19.97
CA GLN A 216 -1.95 -8.42 -21.02
C GLN A 216 -1.00 -7.22 -21.26
N GLN A 217 -1.41 -6.01 -20.88
CA GLN A 217 -0.62 -4.78 -21.03
C GLN A 217 0.16 -4.39 -19.76
N LEU A 218 0.19 -5.25 -18.74
CA LEU A 218 0.82 -4.94 -17.46
C LEU A 218 2.32 -4.68 -17.61
N THR A 219 2.77 -3.51 -17.17
CA THR A 219 4.17 -3.07 -17.16
C THR A 219 4.78 -3.04 -15.76
N HIS A 220 3.94 -2.86 -14.74
CA HIS A 220 4.32 -2.86 -13.33
C HIS A 220 3.36 -3.71 -12.51
N PHE A 221 3.92 -4.58 -11.67
CA PHE A 221 3.20 -5.30 -10.63
C PHE A 221 3.89 -5.09 -9.28
N GLY A 222 3.17 -4.65 -8.26
CA GLY A 222 3.74 -4.38 -6.94
C GLY A 222 2.95 -4.98 -5.79
N LEU A 223 3.66 -5.61 -4.86
CA LEU A 223 3.15 -6.05 -3.57
C LEU A 223 3.98 -5.43 -2.45
N SER A 224 3.30 -4.89 -1.45
CA SER A 224 3.94 -4.30 -0.29
C SER A 224 3.16 -4.54 1.00
N ASN A 225 3.84 -4.89 2.10
CA ASN A 225 3.18 -5.23 3.37
C ASN A 225 2.09 -6.28 3.15
N VAL A 226 2.41 -7.42 2.53
CA VAL A 226 1.44 -8.50 2.27
C VAL A 226 2.00 -9.81 2.82
N LEU A 227 1.14 -10.63 3.43
CA LEU A 227 1.46 -12.03 3.77
C LEU A 227 1.38 -12.89 2.50
N VAL A 228 2.47 -13.57 2.17
CA VAL A 228 2.59 -14.42 0.98
C VAL A 228 3.12 -15.80 1.32
N ALA A 229 2.63 -16.83 0.62
CA ALA A 229 3.38 -18.07 0.46
C ALA A 229 4.45 -17.85 -0.62
N LYS A 230 5.72 -18.12 -0.32
CA LYS A 230 6.84 -18.00 -1.27
C LYS A 230 6.61 -18.86 -2.51
N SER A 231 6.15 -20.10 -2.31
CA SER A 231 5.90 -21.04 -3.41
C SER A 231 4.82 -20.54 -4.37
N ASP A 232 3.74 -19.97 -3.84
CA ASP A 232 2.68 -19.35 -4.63
C ASP A 232 3.16 -18.07 -5.31
N LEU A 233 3.89 -17.19 -4.60
CA LEU A 233 4.48 -15.98 -5.18
C LEU A 233 5.39 -16.29 -6.36
N ILE A 234 6.28 -17.28 -6.25
CA ILE A 234 7.15 -17.68 -7.38
C ILE A 234 6.32 -18.20 -8.57
N THR A 235 5.28 -19.00 -8.30
CA THR A 235 4.38 -19.49 -9.33
C THR A 235 3.65 -18.33 -10.01
N PHE A 236 3.17 -17.36 -9.24
CA PHE A 236 2.52 -16.15 -9.72
C PHE A 236 3.44 -15.28 -10.57
N LEU A 237 4.66 -15.00 -10.09
CA LEU A 237 5.68 -14.24 -10.83
C LEU A 237 6.04 -14.91 -12.17
N SER A 238 6.03 -16.24 -12.24
CA SER A 238 6.25 -16.98 -13.50
C SER A 238 5.15 -16.78 -14.55
N LYS A 239 3.96 -16.35 -14.12
CA LYS A 239 2.77 -16.12 -14.97
C LYS A 239 2.57 -14.66 -15.36
N LEU A 240 3.41 -13.75 -14.86
CA LEU A 240 3.37 -12.35 -15.27
C LEU A 240 3.57 -12.22 -16.79
N PRO A 241 2.83 -11.31 -17.45
CA PRO A 241 2.93 -11.16 -18.89
C PRO A 241 4.33 -10.64 -19.29
N PRO A 242 4.79 -10.92 -20.51
CA PRO A 242 6.12 -10.52 -20.98
C PRO A 242 6.30 -9.00 -21.08
N THR A 243 5.20 -8.24 -21.01
CA THR A 243 5.16 -6.78 -20.98
C THR A 243 5.62 -6.19 -19.65
N VAL A 244 5.71 -6.99 -18.57
CA VAL A 244 6.16 -6.51 -17.26
C VAL A 244 7.63 -6.13 -17.32
N GLN A 245 7.89 -4.89 -16.91
CA GLN A 245 9.21 -4.29 -16.84
C GLN A 245 9.69 -4.09 -15.40
N THR A 246 8.75 -3.98 -14.46
CA THR A 246 9.07 -3.69 -13.06
C THR A 246 8.21 -4.57 -12.14
N VAL A 247 8.83 -5.13 -11.10
CA VAL A 247 8.12 -5.83 -10.03
C VAL A 247 8.56 -5.25 -8.69
N GLU A 248 7.61 -4.87 -7.84
CA GLU A 248 7.87 -4.48 -6.47
C GLU A 248 7.53 -5.62 -5.49
N LEU A 249 8.50 -5.98 -4.66
CA LEU A 249 8.41 -6.99 -3.60
C LEU A 249 8.95 -6.36 -2.31
N SER A 250 8.17 -5.45 -1.73
CA SER A 250 8.58 -4.63 -0.59
C SER A 250 7.90 -5.11 0.68
N PHE A 251 8.58 -5.05 1.82
CA PHE A 251 7.96 -5.31 3.13
C PHE A 251 7.05 -6.56 3.18
N LEU A 252 7.39 -7.62 2.47
CA LEU A 252 6.61 -8.86 2.45
C LEU A 252 6.73 -9.60 3.78
N THR A 253 5.66 -10.28 4.17
CA THR A 253 5.70 -11.33 5.20
C THR A 253 5.50 -12.69 4.55
N PHE A 254 6.27 -13.68 5.00
CA PHE A 254 6.15 -15.04 4.49
C PHE A 254 5.37 -15.91 5.47
N MET A 255 4.56 -16.80 4.90
CA MET A 255 3.89 -17.88 5.64
C MET A 255 4.91 -18.67 6.47
N GLU A 256 4.53 -19.05 7.69
CA GLU A 256 5.46 -19.72 8.60
C GLU A 256 5.98 -21.02 7.99
N GLY A 257 7.31 -21.15 7.90
CA GLY A 257 7.98 -22.32 7.32
C GLY A 257 8.09 -22.33 5.79
N ASP A 258 7.47 -21.40 5.06
CA ASP A 258 7.51 -21.40 3.58
C ASP A 258 8.62 -20.52 2.98
N GLY A 259 9.21 -19.59 3.75
CA GLY A 259 10.41 -18.88 3.28
C GLY A 259 10.72 -17.54 3.97
N HIS A 260 11.59 -16.79 3.31
CA HIS A 260 12.07 -15.45 3.66
C HIS A 260 12.76 -14.85 2.44
N TYR A 261 13.18 -13.57 2.50
CA TYR A 261 13.76 -12.87 1.35
C TYR A 261 14.97 -13.55 0.71
N ILE A 262 15.91 -14.12 1.48
CA ILE A 262 17.06 -14.88 0.93
C ILE A 262 16.58 -15.98 -0.03
N SER A 263 15.64 -16.83 0.42
CA SER A 263 15.16 -17.96 -0.39
C SER A 263 14.20 -17.53 -1.49
N LEU A 264 13.50 -16.40 -1.34
CA LEU A 264 12.74 -15.77 -2.42
C LEU A 264 13.67 -15.33 -3.55
N MET A 265 14.76 -14.63 -3.23
CA MET A 265 15.71 -14.16 -4.25
C MET A 265 16.42 -15.32 -4.94
N GLU A 266 16.78 -16.38 -4.20
CA GLU A 266 17.30 -17.62 -4.78
C GLU A 266 16.30 -18.25 -5.77
N ASP A 267 15.03 -18.37 -5.37
CA ASP A 267 14.00 -18.93 -6.24
C ASP A 267 13.72 -18.03 -7.47
N ILE A 268 13.76 -16.70 -7.33
CA ILE A 268 13.66 -15.77 -8.46
C ILE A 268 14.82 -15.99 -9.43
N ARG A 269 16.07 -16.07 -8.92
CA ARG A 269 17.27 -16.28 -9.73
C ARG A 269 17.27 -17.62 -10.45
N ASP A 270 16.88 -18.69 -9.74
CA ASP A 270 17.11 -20.07 -10.18
C ASP A 270 15.88 -20.68 -10.89
N LYS A 271 14.66 -20.22 -10.58
CA LYS A 271 13.41 -20.78 -11.11
C LYS A 271 12.73 -19.88 -12.13
N LEU A 272 12.98 -18.57 -12.11
CA LEU A 272 12.43 -17.66 -13.11
C LEU A 272 13.44 -17.46 -14.23
N ASP A 273 12.97 -17.52 -15.48
CA ASP A 273 13.82 -17.30 -16.66
C ASP A 273 14.25 -15.82 -16.85
N TRP A 274 14.13 -15.00 -15.81
CA TRP A 274 14.40 -13.56 -15.86
C TRP A 274 15.87 -13.25 -16.17
N LYS A 275 16.81 -14.02 -15.62
CA LYS A 275 18.26 -13.85 -15.87
C LYS A 275 18.63 -14.05 -17.34
N HIS A 276 17.90 -14.93 -18.02
CA HIS A 276 18.11 -15.29 -19.42
C HIS A 276 17.42 -14.34 -20.40
N ARG A 277 16.63 -13.37 -19.92
CA ARG A 277 16.06 -12.33 -20.78
C ARG A 277 17.16 -11.42 -21.35
N PRO A 278 16.96 -10.87 -22.57
CA PRO A 278 17.81 -9.80 -23.10
C PRO A 278 17.91 -8.64 -22.10
N LEU A 279 19.05 -7.93 -22.08
CA LEU A 279 19.30 -6.85 -21.12
C LEU A 279 18.15 -5.82 -21.07
N GLU A 280 17.60 -5.44 -22.23
CA GLU A 280 16.49 -4.49 -22.35
C GLU A 280 15.13 -5.04 -21.86
N GLY A 281 15.00 -6.37 -21.75
CA GLY A 281 13.78 -7.06 -21.31
C GLY A 281 13.87 -7.67 -19.91
N ARG A 282 14.98 -7.44 -19.19
CA ARG A 282 15.11 -7.86 -17.79
C ARG A 282 14.15 -7.05 -16.92
N ILE A 283 13.52 -7.74 -15.97
CA ILE A 283 12.55 -7.11 -15.08
C ILE A 283 13.30 -6.38 -13.97
N LYS A 284 13.06 -5.09 -13.79
CA LYS A 284 13.58 -4.33 -12.66
C LYS A 284 12.92 -4.81 -11.36
N ILE A 285 13.71 -5.15 -10.34
CA ILE A 285 13.20 -5.67 -9.06
C ILE A 285 13.34 -4.58 -8.00
N LEU A 286 12.20 -4.10 -7.50
CA LEU A 286 12.16 -3.12 -6.42
C LEU A 286 11.95 -3.86 -5.10
N ALA A 287 12.83 -3.63 -4.14
CA ALA A 287 12.76 -4.27 -2.84
C ALA A 287 13.10 -3.27 -1.73
N LYS A 288 12.12 -3.05 -0.86
CA LYS A 288 12.26 -2.21 0.33
C LYS A 288 12.04 -3.05 1.57
N ILE A 289 12.86 -2.84 2.59
CA ILE A 289 12.80 -3.56 3.86
C ILE A 289 12.78 -2.59 5.03
N PHE A 290 12.29 -3.03 6.18
CA PHE A 290 12.29 -2.21 7.37
C PHE A 290 13.71 -2.04 7.92
N CYS A 291 14.01 -0.81 8.33
CA CYS A 291 15.20 -0.55 9.13
C CYS A 291 14.86 -0.83 10.59
N TYR A 292 15.53 -1.82 11.21
CA TYR A 292 15.35 -2.21 12.62
C TYR A 292 15.50 -1.02 13.59
N LEU A 293 16.24 0.02 13.17
CA LEU A 293 16.53 1.21 13.98
C LEU A 293 15.53 2.36 13.83
N SER A 294 14.43 2.24 13.08
CA SER A 294 13.73 3.44 12.63
C SER A 294 12.22 3.56 12.87
N TYR A 295 11.89 4.80 13.25
CA TYR A 295 10.64 5.55 13.07
C TYR A 295 9.91 5.29 11.75
N CYS A 296 8.58 5.50 11.77
CA CYS A 296 7.70 5.43 10.60
C CYS A 296 8.26 6.20 9.39
N GLY A 297 8.13 5.63 8.20
CA GLY A 297 8.54 6.26 6.94
C GLY A 297 9.99 6.00 6.51
N ARG A 298 10.84 5.40 7.35
CA ARG A 298 12.20 5.01 6.90
C ARG A 298 12.32 3.55 6.55
N TYR A 299 13.07 3.29 5.49
CA TYR A 299 13.27 1.96 4.93
C TYR A 299 14.61 1.88 4.23
N ILE A 300 15.10 0.65 4.05
CA ILE A 300 16.30 0.39 3.25
C ILE A 300 15.83 -0.07 1.88
N CYS A 301 16.28 0.63 0.84
CA CYS A 301 16.09 0.26 -0.56
C CYS A 301 17.28 -0.59 -1.01
N VAL A 302 17.02 -1.80 -1.49
CA VAL A 302 18.05 -2.78 -1.88
C VAL A 302 17.92 -3.22 -3.34
N ASP A 303 17.27 -2.40 -4.17
CA ASP A 303 16.99 -2.66 -5.58
C ASP A 303 18.26 -3.10 -6.34
N LYS A 304 19.36 -2.36 -6.14
CA LYS A 304 20.63 -2.61 -6.83
C LYS A 304 21.24 -3.94 -6.42
N GLU A 305 21.26 -4.24 -5.12
CA GLU A 305 21.85 -5.46 -4.58
C GLU A 305 21.02 -6.70 -4.97
N VAL A 306 19.70 -6.58 -4.99
CA VAL A 306 18.81 -7.63 -5.49
C VAL A 306 19.02 -7.89 -6.98
N GLU A 307 19.10 -6.84 -7.80
CA GLU A 307 19.35 -7.02 -9.24
C GLU A 307 20.72 -7.61 -9.51
N GLU A 308 21.77 -7.17 -8.81
CA GLU A 308 23.11 -7.72 -8.96
C GLU A 308 23.14 -9.21 -8.60
N PHE A 309 22.47 -9.61 -7.52
CA PHE A 309 22.34 -11.02 -7.13
C PHE A 309 21.58 -11.86 -8.16
N VAL A 310 20.41 -11.39 -8.62
CA VAL A 310 19.55 -12.14 -9.53
C VAL A 310 20.15 -12.22 -10.94
N TYR A 311 20.77 -11.14 -11.43
CA TYR A 311 21.16 -11.03 -12.82
C TYR A 311 22.64 -11.21 -13.12
N ASN A 312 23.51 -10.86 -12.17
CA ASN A 312 24.94 -10.70 -12.41
C ASN A 312 25.82 -11.55 -11.46
N ASP A 313 25.23 -12.55 -10.80
CA ASP A 313 25.93 -13.44 -9.86
C ASP A 313 26.57 -12.67 -8.67
N GLY A 314 25.92 -11.58 -8.25
CA GLY A 314 26.26 -10.81 -7.07
C GLY A 314 26.12 -11.59 -5.75
N PRO A 315 26.59 -11.00 -4.63
CA PRO A 315 26.44 -11.60 -3.30
C PRO A 315 24.97 -11.58 -2.84
N GLN A 316 24.60 -12.51 -1.97
CA GLN A 316 23.27 -12.57 -1.36
C GLN A 316 22.98 -11.27 -0.57
N PRO A 317 21.95 -10.48 -0.93
CA PRO A 317 21.68 -9.18 -0.30
C PRO A 317 21.17 -9.29 1.14
N PHE A 318 20.48 -10.38 1.48
CA PHE A 318 19.80 -10.54 2.77
C PHE A 318 20.53 -11.49 3.72
N GLN A 319 20.31 -11.32 5.03
CA GLN A 319 20.93 -12.08 6.10
C GLN A 319 19.87 -12.67 7.03
N LEU A 320 20.14 -13.88 7.54
CA LEU A 320 19.26 -14.58 8.48
C LEU A 320 19.64 -14.20 9.92
N ARG A 321 19.19 -13.05 10.41
CA ARG A 321 19.54 -12.57 11.76
C ARG A 321 18.47 -12.82 12.82
N GLN A 322 17.22 -13.02 12.41
CA GLN A 322 16.10 -13.32 13.30
C GLN A 322 15.39 -14.60 12.87
N ARG A 323 14.76 -15.30 13.82
CA ARG A 323 13.84 -16.40 13.50
C ARG A 323 12.57 -15.82 12.88
N GLY A 324 12.15 -16.33 11.73
CA GLY A 324 10.95 -15.89 11.03
C GLY A 324 11.25 -15.08 9.77
N ASN A 325 10.45 -14.04 9.52
CA ASN A 325 10.51 -13.18 8.33
C ASN A 325 11.77 -12.29 8.31
N SER A 326 12.94 -12.91 8.12
CA SER A 326 14.21 -12.19 8.09
C SER A 326 14.35 -11.45 6.76
N SER A 327 14.36 -10.13 6.86
CA SER A 327 14.58 -9.18 5.77
C SER A 327 15.82 -8.32 6.03
N ASP A 328 16.69 -8.75 6.96
CA ASP A 328 17.85 -7.97 7.39
C ASP A 328 18.95 -7.93 6.34
N VAL A 329 19.77 -6.90 6.38
CA VAL A 329 20.95 -6.73 5.51
C VAL A 329 22.19 -6.39 6.32
N ASP A 330 23.37 -6.60 5.74
CA ASP A 330 24.61 -6.19 6.39
C ASP A 330 24.77 -4.67 6.41
N PRO A 331 25.41 -4.09 7.44
CA PRO A 331 25.71 -2.67 7.48
C PRO A 331 26.42 -2.20 6.20
N GLY A 332 25.92 -1.11 5.61
CA GLY A 332 26.42 -0.57 4.34
C GLY A 332 25.79 -1.19 3.08
N THR A 333 24.81 -2.09 3.23
CA THR A 333 24.03 -2.66 2.12
C THR A 333 22.76 -1.85 1.88
N GLY A 334 22.49 -1.51 0.62
CA GLY A 334 21.32 -0.71 0.24
C GLY A 334 21.46 0.77 0.60
N VAL A 335 20.40 1.51 0.33
CA VAL A 335 20.29 2.95 0.60
C VAL A 335 19.18 3.15 1.62
N LEU A 336 19.52 3.74 2.76
CA LEU A 336 18.54 4.15 3.74
C LEU A 336 17.80 5.39 3.20
N LYS A 337 16.47 5.36 3.22
CA LYS A 337 15.63 6.44 2.73
C LYS A 337 14.62 6.84 3.79
N ASP A 338 14.26 8.10 3.79
CA ASP A 338 13.15 8.66 4.58
C ASP A 338 12.07 9.17 3.63
N LEU A 339 10.87 8.61 3.73
CA LEU A 339 9.75 8.96 2.89
C LEU A 339 9.24 10.39 3.13
N PHE A 340 9.40 10.89 4.35
CA PHE A 340 8.99 12.24 4.73
C PHE A 340 10.12 13.26 4.57
N ASN A 341 11.35 12.79 4.36
CA ASN A 341 12.49 13.62 4.00
C ASN A 341 13.30 13.02 2.84
N PRO A 342 12.86 13.21 1.59
CA PRO A 342 13.50 12.62 0.41
C PRO A 342 14.94 13.10 0.16
N ALA A 343 15.37 14.20 0.80
CA ALA A 343 16.73 14.73 0.71
C ALA A 343 17.69 14.12 1.73
N TRP A 344 17.19 13.23 2.59
CA TRP A 344 17.97 12.54 3.61
C TRP A 344 18.50 11.22 3.04
N GLU A 345 19.83 11.12 2.97
CA GLU A 345 20.58 9.91 2.60
C GLU A 345 21.54 9.50 3.73
#